data_AF-A0AAD5EKK4-F1
#
_entry.id   AF-A0AAD5EKK4-F1
#
_cell.length_a   1.000
_cell.length_b   1.000
_cell.length_c   1.000
_cell.angle_alpha   90.00
_cell.angle_beta   90.00
_cell.angle_gamma   90.00
#
_symmetry.space_group_name_H-M   'P 1'
#
loop_
_entity.id
_entity.type
_entity.pdbx_description
1 polymer ?
#
loop_
_entity_poly.entity_id
_entity_poly.type
_entity_poly.pdbx_seq_one_letter_code
_entity_poly.pdbx_strand_id
1 'polypeptide(L)'
;MRNELQSKVIEGNPIGNGLDVFRGSFDSICESLGIPCSPDALDKLGREDLQNVIFVLVSALQTLPASRLLRASNGRTLFSDLVRLISAAASDDFDFDRVRPLLKSALPSEPDTLTPWLRNTSSFANSSEQRKYVDDVLKEELGSMYVGLRHFHNTYFGGVVGLDAVSKAFFDQCIEGSDPLFEDGRKGWSEDANQDDVMSWFSDFSDKLVAFADGHGSISTHQHRRRPLAQPNKPIQGSTGEPKLDVDFVKDTKAGKDSRCHWSRLLVPGELKSNPSADKASMAWLDLGRYAREVLTAQETRRFVLGFTICGSLMRVWAFDRLGGIASEPFDINKDGRQFVSTILGFLWMNEEQLGFDPTTMTANGERFIEVNRNGSTEHIIIDKKMQRAPCIAGRATACWKAHPEGQPEMLLVIRDSW
;
A
#
# COMPACT_ATOMS: atom_id res chain seq x y z
N MET A 1 -17.76 -5.61 10.01
CA MET A 1 -19.21 -5.61 10.33
C MET A 1 -20.13 -5.18 9.19
N ARG A 2 -20.18 -3.91 8.72
CA ARG A 2 -21.15 -3.52 7.67
C ARG A 2 -20.90 -4.21 6.32
N ASN A 3 -19.63 -4.38 5.92
CA ASN A 3 -19.27 -5.02 4.65
C ASN A 3 -19.37 -6.55 4.69
N GLU A 4 -19.12 -7.20 5.83
CA GLU A 4 -19.37 -8.66 5.98
C GLU A 4 -20.86 -9.00 5.86
N LEU A 5 -21.74 -8.12 6.37
CA LEU A 5 -23.18 -8.26 6.21
C LEU A 5 -23.61 -8.07 4.75
N GLN A 6 -23.05 -7.06 4.06
CA GLN A 6 -23.35 -6.84 2.64
C GLN A 6 -22.81 -7.96 1.74
N SER A 7 -21.60 -8.44 2.00
CA SER A 7 -20.99 -9.58 1.31
C SER A 7 -21.83 -10.84 1.48
N LYS A 8 -22.26 -11.17 2.71
CA LYS A 8 -23.18 -12.30 2.96
C LYS A 8 -24.54 -12.13 2.24
N VAL A 9 -25.05 -10.91 2.15
CA VAL A 9 -26.28 -10.61 1.40
C VAL A 9 -26.10 -10.88 -0.09
N ILE A 10 -24.96 -10.49 -0.67
CA ILE A 10 -24.66 -10.70 -2.09
C ILE A 10 -24.39 -12.18 -2.38
N GLU A 11 -23.64 -12.88 -1.53
CA GLU A 11 -23.44 -14.34 -1.63
C GLU A 11 -24.75 -15.12 -1.62
N GLY A 12 -25.71 -14.70 -0.77
CA GLY A 12 -27.04 -15.31 -0.71
C GLY A 12 -28.00 -14.85 -1.82
N ASN A 13 -27.68 -13.78 -2.55
CA ASN A 13 -28.55 -13.16 -3.55
C ASN A 13 -27.69 -12.62 -4.72
N PRO A 14 -27.14 -13.52 -5.55
CA PRO A 14 -26.20 -13.16 -6.61
C PRO A 14 -26.82 -12.16 -7.59
N ILE A 15 -26.00 -11.22 -8.05
CA ILE A 15 -26.43 -10.11 -8.91
C ILE A 15 -26.11 -10.41 -10.37
N GLY A 16 -24.98 -11.09 -10.63
CA GLY A 16 -24.43 -11.33 -11.97
C GLY A 16 -25.45 -11.80 -13.01
N ASN A 17 -26.16 -12.91 -12.76
CA ASN A 17 -27.15 -13.46 -13.69
C ASN A 17 -28.40 -12.57 -13.84
N GLY A 18 -28.67 -11.71 -12.85
CA GLY A 18 -29.77 -10.75 -12.90
C GLY A 18 -29.59 -9.67 -13.97
N LEU A 19 -28.36 -9.48 -14.46
CA LEU A 19 -28.01 -8.42 -15.41
C LEU A 19 -28.04 -8.89 -16.87
N ASP A 20 -28.40 -10.14 -17.17
CA ASP A 20 -28.38 -10.67 -18.54
C ASP A 20 -29.32 -9.93 -19.48
N VAL A 21 -30.48 -9.47 -18.99
CA VAL A 21 -31.41 -8.62 -19.75
C VAL A 21 -30.76 -7.29 -20.13
N PHE A 22 -29.98 -6.70 -19.22
CA PHE A 22 -29.24 -5.47 -19.46
C PHE A 22 -28.13 -5.68 -20.50
N ARG A 23 -27.34 -6.75 -20.36
CA ARG A 23 -26.27 -7.08 -21.30
C ARG A 23 -26.82 -7.31 -22.71
N GLY A 24 -27.88 -8.11 -22.83
CA GLY A 24 -28.55 -8.35 -24.11
C GLY A 24 -29.13 -7.07 -24.74
N SER A 25 -29.66 -6.15 -23.93
CA SER A 25 -30.12 -4.85 -24.43
C SER A 25 -28.97 -3.99 -24.96
N PHE A 26 -27.83 -4.00 -24.29
CA PHE A 26 -26.64 -3.26 -24.74
C PHE A 26 -26.06 -3.85 -26.03
N ASP A 27 -25.98 -5.19 -26.10
CA ASP A 27 -25.49 -5.90 -27.28
C ASP A 27 -26.37 -5.60 -28.51
N SER A 28 -27.70 -5.62 -28.35
CA SER A 28 -28.65 -5.27 -29.42
C SER A 28 -28.49 -3.84 -29.93
N ILE A 29 -28.16 -2.88 -29.07
CA ILE A 29 -27.89 -1.49 -29.46
C ILE A 29 -26.56 -1.38 -30.21
N CYS A 30 -25.53 -2.09 -29.75
CA CYS A 30 -24.24 -2.11 -30.44
C CYS A 30 -24.36 -2.73 -31.85
N GLU A 31 -25.14 -3.81 -31.98
CA GLU A 31 -25.44 -4.45 -33.27
C GLU A 31 -26.19 -3.51 -34.21
N SER A 32 -27.19 -2.77 -33.73
CA SER A 32 -27.98 -1.84 -34.55
C SER A 32 -27.15 -0.65 -35.06
N LEU A 33 -26.15 -0.22 -34.28
CA LEU A 33 -25.22 0.85 -34.61
C LEU A 33 -23.99 0.36 -35.40
N GLY A 34 -23.83 -0.96 -35.60
CA GLY A 34 -22.69 -1.54 -36.29
C GLY A 34 -21.35 -1.32 -35.58
N ILE A 35 -21.35 -1.17 -34.24
CA ILE A 35 -20.15 -0.95 -33.43
C ILE A 35 -19.76 -2.23 -32.66
N PRO A 36 -18.46 -2.50 -32.43
CA PRO A 36 -18.05 -3.65 -31.64
C PRO A 36 -18.54 -3.58 -30.19
N CYS A 37 -19.26 -4.61 -29.73
CA CYS A 37 -19.74 -4.73 -28.35
C CYS A 37 -18.55 -4.82 -27.38
N SER A 38 -18.22 -3.70 -26.75
CA SER A 38 -17.18 -3.58 -25.73
C SER A 38 -17.59 -2.51 -24.73
N PRO A 39 -17.06 -2.49 -23.49
CA PRO A 39 -17.40 -1.45 -22.52
C PRO A 39 -17.17 -0.02 -23.03
N ASP A 40 -16.22 0.17 -23.94
CA ASP A 40 -15.92 1.47 -24.55
C ASP A 40 -16.93 1.87 -25.64
N ALA A 41 -17.76 0.95 -26.13
CA ALA A 41 -18.85 1.28 -27.05
C ALA A 41 -19.91 2.18 -26.41
N LEU A 42 -20.04 2.16 -25.07
CA LEU A 42 -20.86 3.12 -24.34
C LEU A 42 -20.47 4.56 -24.69
N ASP A 43 -19.18 4.86 -24.94
CA ASP A 43 -18.67 6.22 -25.19
C ASP A 43 -19.12 6.78 -26.54
N LYS A 44 -19.69 5.92 -27.38
CA LYS A 44 -20.22 6.24 -28.70
C LYS A 44 -21.74 6.32 -28.74
N LEU A 45 -22.43 5.95 -27.66
CA LEU A 45 -23.89 5.96 -27.59
C LEU A 45 -24.42 7.38 -27.43
N GLY A 46 -25.53 7.66 -28.12
CA GLY A 46 -26.29 8.89 -27.95
C GLY A 46 -27.04 8.93 -26.61
N ARG A 47 -27.62 10.09 -26.30
CA ARG A 47 -28.40 10.30 -25.06
C ARG A 47 -29.56 9.29 -24.93
N GLU A 48 -30.32 9.08 -26.00
CA GLU A 48 -31.48 8.18 -26.00
C GLU A 48 -31.07 6.73 -25.75
N ASP A 49 -30.00 6.27 -26.39
CA ASP A 49 -29.45 4.93 -26.19
C ASP A 49 -28.95 4.75 -24.76
N LEU A 50 -28.21 5.72 -24.22
CA LEU A 50 -27.74 5.70 -22.83
C LEU A 50 -28.90 5.70 -21.83
N GLN A 51 -29.98 6.44 -22.14
CA GLN A 51 -31.20 6.48 -21.33
C GLN A 51 -31.90 5.11 -21.32
N ASN A 52 -32.00 4.46 -22.48
CA ASN A 52 -32.57 3.11 -22.56
C ASN A 52 -31.71 2.09 -21.79
N VAL A 53 -30.39 2.13 -21.99
CA VAL A 53 -29.44 1.24 -21.31
C VAL A 53 -29.50 1.38 -19.79
N ILE A 54 -29.55 2.61 -19.27
CA ILE A 54 -29.67 2.82 -17.81
C ILE A 54 -31.03 2.35 -17.28
N PHE A 55 -32.12 2.55 -18.02
CA PHE A 55 -33.43 2.08 -17.58
C PHE A 55 -33.51 0.56 -17.50
N VAL A 56 -32.93 -0.15 -18.46
CA VAL A 56 -32.87 -1.61 -18.42
C VAL A 56 -31.99 -2.08 -17.26
N LEU A 57 -30.83 -1.47 -17.04
CA LEU A 57 -29.96 -1.80 -15.90
C LEU A 57 -30.69 -1.63 -14.57
N VAL A 58 -31.30 -0.45 -14.36
CA VAL A 58 -31.94 -0.14 -13.09
C VAL A 58 -33.16 -1.02 -12.85
N SER A 59 -33.93 -1.32 -13.91
CA SER A 59 -35.06 -2.27 -13.82
C SER A 59 -34.58 -3.67 -13.43
N ALA A 60 -33.50 -4.16 -14.05
CA ALA A 60 -32.89 -5.45 -13.71
C ALA A 60 -32.38 -5.48 -12.26
N LEU A 61 -31.76 -4.41 -11.79
CA LEU A 61 -31.31 -4.33 -10.39
C LEU A 61 -32.48 -4.28 -9.40
N GLN A 62 -33.59 -3.62 -9.74
CA GLN A 62 -34.76 -3.52 -8.86
C GLN A 62 -35.52 -4.83 -8.67
N THR A 63 -35.45 -5.75 -9.63
CA THR A 63 -36.09 -7.07 -9.52
C THR A 63 -35.29 -8.02 -8.63
N LEU A 64 -34.01 -7.74 -8.38
CA LEU A 64 -33.15 -8.57 -7.55
C LEU A 64 -33.46 -8.43 -6.06
N PRO A 65 -33.51 -9.55 -5.30
CA PRO A 65 -33.69 -9.52 -3.85
C PRO A 65 -32.63 -8.67 -3.12
N ALA A 66 -31.39 -8.68 -3.62
CA ALA A 66 -30.29 -7.89 -3.08
C ALA A 66 -30.62 -6.39 -2.99
N SER A 67 -31.42 -5.84 -3.92
CA SER A 67 -31.79 -4.42 -3.92
C SER A 67 -32.58 -3.99 -2.67
N ARG A 68 -33.34 -4.91 -2.07
CA ARG A 68 -34.15 -4.64 -0.87
C ARG A 68 -33.36 -4.86 0.42
N LEU A 69 -32.29 -5.65 0.35
CA LEU A 69 -31.47 -6.05 1.49
C LEU A 69 -30.24 -5.15 1.67
N LEU A 70 -29.65 -4.68 0.57
CA LEU A 70 -28.51 -3.77 0.58
C LEU A 70 -28.94 -2.37 1.01
N ARG A 71 -28.16 -1.76 1.91
CA ARG A 71 -28.40 -0.41 2.45
C ARG A 71 -27.19 0.49 2.31
N ALA A 72 -27.43 1.74 1.95
CA ALA A 72 -26.44 2.81 1.90
C ALA A 72 -26.11 3.33 3.30
N SER A 73 -25.03 4.12 3.41
CA SER A 73 -24.56 4.68 4.68
C SER A 73 -25.55 5.61 5.36
N ASN A 74 -26.46 6.20 4.58
CA ASN A 74 -27.58 7.05 5.02
C ASN A 74 -28.83 6.25 5.47
N GLY A 75 -28.75 4.92 5.48
CA GLY A 75 -29.83 4.02 5.93
C GLY A 75 -30.86 3.61 4.88
N ARG A 76 -30.86 4.23 3.69
CA ARG A 76 -31.77 3.90 2.58
C ARG A 76 -31.41 2.56 1.95
N THR A 77 -32.40 1.89 1.37
CA THR A 77 -32.19 0.66 0.60
C THR A 77 -31.70 1.00 -0.80
N LEU A 78 -30.92 0.09 -1.40
CA LEU A 78 -30.48 0.20 -2.79
C LEU A 78 -31.70 0.38 -3.72
N PHE A 79 -32.79 -0.34 -3.48
CA PHE A 79 -34.06 -0.18 -4.20
C PHE A 79 -34.55 1.28 -4.21
N SER A 80 -34.52 1.97 -3.07
CA SER A 80 -34.97 3.36 -2.97
C SER A 80 -34.07 4.32 -3.77
N ASP A 81 -32.76 4.09 -3.77
CA ASP A 81 -31.82 4.91 -4.53
C ASP A 81 -31.93 4.64 -6.03
N LEU A 82 -32.19 3.39 -6.43
CA LEU A 82 -32.45 3.00 -7.81
C LEU A 82 -33.72 3.66 -8.37
N VAL A 83 -34.81 3.73 -7.60
CA VAL A 83 -36.04 4.44 -8.02
C VAL A 83 -35.74 5.91 -8.32
N ARG A 84 -34.93 6.56 -7.47
CA ARG A 84 -34.53 7.96 -7.68
C ARG A 84 -33.64 8.13 -8.90
N LEU A 85 -32.78 7.14 -9.18
CA LEU A 85 -31.93 7.15 -10.36
C LEU A 85 -32.76 7.05 -11.65
N ILE A 86 -33.80 6.21 -11.69
CA ILE A 86 -34.74 6.17 -12.82
C ILE A 86 -35.38 7.55 -13.02
N SER A 87 -35.92 8.15 -11.95
CA SER A 87 -36.55 9.47 -12.06
C SER A 87 -35.57 10.55 -12.52
N ALA A 88 -34.32 10.50 -12.06
CA ALA A 88 -33.29 11.44 -12.49
C ALA A 88 -32.89 11.23 -13.95
N ALA A 89 -32.69 9.98 -14.38
CA ALA A 89 -32.30 9.64 -15.75
C ALA A 89 -33.38 9.97 -16.80
N ALA A 90 -34.64 10.11 -16.38
CA ALA A 90 -35.73 10.62 -17.22
C ALA A 90 -35.66 12.13 -17.50
N SER A 91 -34.78 12.88 -16.82
CA SER A 91 -34.63 14.32 -16.98
C SER A 91 -33.69 14.70 -18.14
N ASP A 92 -34.04 15.77 -18.86
CA ASP A 92 -33.21 16.35 -19.93
C ASP A 92 -31.89 16.93 -19.42
N ASP A 93 -31.77 17.22 -18.12
CA ASP A 93 -30.55 17.75 -17.49
C ASP A 93 -29.67 16.65 -16.88
N PHE A 94 -30.04 15.37 -17.04
CA PHE A 94 -29.27 14.28 -16.46
C PHE A 94 -27.92 14.09 -17.15
N ASP A 95 -26.84 14.19 -16.38
CA ASP A 95 -25.47 13.98 -16.82
C ASP A 95 -25.12 12.49 -16.82
N PHE A 96 -25.17 11.86 -18.00
CA PHE A 96 -24.90 10.44 -18.18
C PHE A 96 -23.44 10.04 -17.94
N ASP A 97 -22.49 10.97 -17.97
CA ASP A 97 -21.08 10.65 -17.69
C ASP A 97 -20.88 10.21 -16.24
N ARG A 98 -21.79 10.60 -15.33
CA ARG A 98 -21.78 10.16 -13.93
C ARG A 98 -22.16 8.69 -13.74
N VAL A 99 -22.94 8.11 -14.65
CA VAL A 99 -23.39 6.71 -14.55
C VAL A 99 -22.65 5.77 -15.49
N ARG A 100 -21.90 6.32 -16.44
CA ARG A 100 -21.07 5.57 -17.39
C ARG A 100 -20.09 4.59 -16.73
N PRO A 101 -19.39 4.91 -15.61
CA PRO A 101 -18.57 3.93 -14.90
C PRO A 101 -19.38 2.73 -14.36
N LEU A 102 -20.60 2.98 -13.88
CA LEU A 102 -21.51 1.93 -13.41
C LEU A 102 -21.92 1.01 -14.56
N LEU A 103 -22.33 1.59 -15.70
CA LEU A 103 -22.67 0.84 -16.91
C LEU A 103 -21.48 -0.03 -17.37
N LYS A 104 -20.27 0.55 -17.46
CA LYS A 104 -19.05 -0.19 -17.82
C LYS A 104 -18.77 -1.36 -16.88
N SER A 105 -19.01 -1.19 -15.57
CA SER A 105 -18.78 -2.24 -14.57
C SER A 105 -19.80 -3.40 -14.63
N ALA A 106 -21.00 -3.15 -15.16
CA ALA A 106 -22.08 -4.15 -15.23
C ALA A 106 -22.01 -5.04 -16.48
N LEU A 107 -21.23 -4.65 -17.50
CA LEU A 107 -21.15 -5.34 -18.78
C LEU A 107 -20.39 -6.68 -18.76
N PRO A 108 -19.25 -6.84 -18.05
CA PRO A 108 -18.58 -8.12 -17.96
C PRO A 108 -19.51 -9.21 -17.40
N SER A 109 -19.53 -10.39 -18.04
CA SER A 109 -20.26 -11.58 -17.60
C SER A 109 -19.47 -12.42 -16.60
N GLU A 110 -18.49 -11.83 -15.90
CA GLU A 110 -17.73 -12.56 -14.91
C GLU A 110 -18.63 -12.94 -13.72
N PRO A 111 -18.55 -14.18 -13.22
CA PRO A 111 -19.25 -14.56 -12.01
C PRO A 111 -18.78 -13.67 -10.84
N ASP A 112 -19.72 -13.29 -9.97
CA ASP A 112 -19.51 -12.43 -8.77
C ASP A 112 -18.36 -12.92 -7.84
N THR A 113 -17.78 -14.10 -8.12
CA THR A 113 -16.73 -14.78 -7.37
C THR A 113 -15.30 -14.60 -7.90
N LEU A 114 -15.08 -14.04 -9.10
CA LEU A 114 -13.74 -14.06 -9.75
C LEU A 114 -13.03 -12.71 -9.87
N THR A 115 -13.71 -11.61 -9.54
CA THR A 115 -13.08 -10.31 -9.29
C THR A 115 -13.52 -9.84 -7.91
N PRO A 116 -12.62 -9.74 -6.92
CA PRO A 116 -12.97 -9.07 -5.68
C PRO A 116 -13.44 -7.65 -6.04
N TRP A 117 -14.72 -7.35 -5.82
CA TRP A 117 -15.34 -6.03 -5.96
C TRP A 117 -14.80 -5.01 -4.95
N LEU A 118 -13.58 -5.20 -4.48
CA LEU A 118 -12.90 -4.26 -3.61
C LEU A 118 -12.53 -3.06 -4.46
N ARG A 119 -13.31 -1.98 -4.31
CA ARG A 119 -12.85 -0.63 -4.65
C ARG A 119 -11.48 -0.49 -4.01
N ASN A 120 -10.49 -0.31 -4.84
CA ASN A 120 -9.11 -0.18 -4.41
C ASN A 120 -8.69 1.29 -4.65
N THR A 121 -7.69 1.78 -3.94
CA THR A 121 -7.18 3.14 -4.04
C THR A 121 -6.61 3.44 -5.42
N SER A 122 -6.35 2.42 -6.25
CA SER A 122 -6.02 2.60 -7.67
C SER A 122 -7.19 3.02 -8.56
N SER A 123 -8.43 2.91 -8.06
CA SER A 123 -9.65 3.30 -8.79
C SER A 123 -9.99 4.80 -8.67
N PHE A 124 -9.24 5.55 -7.85
CA PHE A 124 -9.44 6.99 -7.67
C PHE A 124 -8.50 7.78 -8.58
N ALA A 125 -9.02 8.84 -9.20
CA ALA A 125 -8.17 9.86 -9.81
C ALA A 125 -7.46 10.60 -8.67
N ASN A 126 -6.15 10.44 -8.54
CA ASN A 126 -5.36 11.08 -7.48
C ASN A 126 -5.58 12.60 -7.50
N SER A 127 -6.45 13.12 -6.63
CA SER A 127 -6.64 14.55 -6.39
C SER A 127 -6.77 14.82 -4.89
N SER A 128 -6.31 15.99 -4.45
CA SER A 128 -6.31 16.39 -3.03
C SER A 128 -7.72 16.49 -2.44
N GLU A 129 -8.72 16.77 -3.28
CA GLU A 129 -10.14 16.86 -2.94
C GLU A 129 -10.74 15.49 -2.53
N GLN A 130 -10.11 14.38 -2.90
CA GLN A 130 -10.63 13.02 -2.67
C GLN A 130 -10.05 12.32 -1.42
N ARG A 131 -9.18 12.97 -0.63
CA ARG A 131 -8.47 12.34 0.52
C ARG A 131 -9.39 11.59 1.49
N LYS A 132 -10.56 12.15 1.84
CA LYS A 132 -11.50 11.49 2.76
C LYS A 132 -12.02 10.15 2.19
N TYR A 133 -12.22 10.07 0.89
CA TYR A 133 -12.63 8.84 0.22
C TYR A 133 -11.48 7.84 0.11
N VAL A 134 -10.25 8.32 -0.13
CA VAL A 134 -9.05 7.49 -0.17
C VAL A 134 -8.81 6.81 1.17
N ASP A 135 -9.02 7.50 2.30
CA ASP A 135 -8.82 6.89 3.63
C ASP A 135 -9.83 5.79 3.95
N ASP A 136 -11.10 5.98 3.60
CA ASP A 136 -12.13 4.96 3.84
C ASP A 136 -11.94 3.74 2.92
N VAL A 137 -11.49 3.96 1.69
CA VAL A 137 -11.11 2.87 0.78
C VAL A 137 -9.82 2.21 1.20
N LEU A 138 -8.81 2.94 1.67
CA LEU A 138 -7.57 2.36 2.18
C LEU A 138 -7.84 1.43 3.38
N LYS A 139 -8.73 1.84 4.30
CA LYS A 139 -9.17 0.96 5.40
C LYS A 139 -9.82 -0.32 4.89
N GLU A 140 -10.62 -0.21 3.83
CA GLU A 140 -11.27 -1.37 3.22
C GLU A 140 -10.27 -2.27 2.49
N GLU A 141 -9.32 -1.70 1.75
CA GLU A 141 -8.22 -2.41 1.08
C GLU A 141 -7.31 -3.15 2.05
N LEU A 142 -6.90 -2.48 3.14
CA LEU A 142 -6.06 -3.09 4.17
C LEU A 142 -6.78 -4.24 4.89
N GLY A 143 -8.12 -4.24 4.85
CA GLY A 143 -8.94 -5.25 5.47
C GLY A 143 -8.65 -5.41 6.96
N SER A 144 -8.64 -6.66 7.44
CA SER A 144 -8.27 -6.97 8.81
C SER A 144 -6.75 -7.14 8.91
N MET A 145 -6.11 -6.28 9.70
CA MET A 145 -4.68 -6.42 10.00
C MET A 145 -4.46 -7.46 11.12
N TYR A 146 -3.55 -8.39 10.91
CA TYR A 146 -3.26 -9.46 11.87
C TYR A 146 -2.08 -9.09 12.75
N VAL A 147 -2.33 -8.83 14.03
CA VAL A 147 -1.34 -8.34 14.98
C VAL A 147 -1.03 -9.39 16.06
N GLY A 148 0.13 -9.27 16.71
CA GLY A 148 0.49 -10.16 17.82
C GLY A 148 1.14 -11.47 17.40
N LEU A 149 1.89 -11.48 16.30
CA LEU A 149 2.56 -12.68 15.82
C LEU A 149 3.86 -12.97 16.60
N ARG A 150 3.86 -14.09 17.33
CA ARG A 150 4.91 -14.52 18.29
C ARG A 150 6.30 -14.81 17.69
N HIS A 151 6.41 -14.90 16.37
CA HIS A 151 7.67 -15.19 15.67
C HIS A 151 8.07 -14.13 14.65
N PHE A 152 7.38 -12.99 14.64
CA PHE A 152 7.59 -11.94 13.64
C PHE A 152 9.07 -11.52 13.53
N HIS A 153 9.71 -11.22 14.65
CA HIS A 153 11.11 -10.78 14.65
C HIS A 153 12.05 -11.86 14.11
N ASN A 154 11.88 -13.12 14.51
CA ASN A 154 12.71 -14.20 13.97
C ASN A 154 12.50 -14.38 12.46
N THR A 155 11.25 -14.27 11.98
CA THR A 155 10.92 -14.40 10.55
C THR A 155 11.61 -13.33 9.69
N TYR A 156 11.57 -12.06 10.11
CA TYR A 156 12.09 -10.96 9.28
C TYR A 156 13.54 -10.58 9.59
N PHE A 157 14.00 -10.77 10.83
CA PHE A 157 15.32 -10.32 11.30
C PHE A 157 16.30 -11.48 11.54
N GLY A 158 15.83 -12.73 11.68
CA GLY A 158 16.68 -13.88 12.00
C GLY A 158 17.72 -14.21 10.93
N GLY A 159 17.50 -13.78 9.69
CA GLY A 159 18.47 -13.92 8.59
C GLY A 159 19.50 -12.80 8.50
N VAL A 160 19.46 -11.78 9.37
CA VAL A 160 20.42 -10.66 9.33
C VAL A 160 21.70 -11.10 10.05
N VAL A 161 22.75 -11.32 9.27
CA VAL A 161 24.03 -11.85 9.75
C VAL A 161 24.66 -10.91 10.78
N GLY A 162 25.03 -11.47 11.94
CA GLY A 162 25.70 -10.73 13.02
C GLY A 162 24.81 -9.83 13.86
N LEU A 163 23.50 -9.74 13.55
CA LEU A 163 22.57 -8.82 14.22
C LEU A 163 22.51 -9.04 15.73
N ASP A 164 22.31 -10.29 16.18
CA ASP A 164 22.17 -10.61 17.61
C ASP A 164 23.43 -10.23 18.43
N ALA A 165 24.60 -10.66 17.95
CA ALA A 165 25.88 -10.43 18.62
C ALA A 165 26.19 -8.92 18.77
N VAL A 166 26.00 -8.14 17.70
CA VAL A 166 26.27 -6.69 17.73
C VAL A 166 25.18 -5.93 18.49
N SER A 167 23.91 -6.33 18.39
CA SER A 167 22.84 -5.73 19.20
C SER A 167 23.12 -5.90 20.68
N LYS A 168 23.57 -7.09 21.08
CA LYS A 168 23.99 -7.35 22.46
C LYS A 168 25.17 -6.47 22.85
N ALA A 169 26.23 -6.41 22.04
CA ALA A 169 27.43 -5.63 22.34
C ALA A 169 27.13 -4.12 22.48
N PHE A 170 26.32 -3.56 21.58
CA PHE A 170 25.90 -2.16 21.67
C PHE A 170 25.06 -1.90 22.91
N PHE A 171 24.10 -2.78 23.19
CA PHE A 171 23.22 -2.62 24.35
C PHE A 171 24.01 -2.70 25.66
N ASP A 172 24.95 -3.64 25.78
CA ASP A 172 25.84 -3.76 26.93
C ASP A 172 26.68 -2.46 27.10
N GLN A 173 27.23 -1.90 26.02
CA GLN A 173 27.93 -0.59 26.06
C GLN A 173 27.00 0.56 26.49
N CYS A 174 25.74 0.53 26.07
CA CYS A 174 24.76 1.58 26.42
C CYS A 174 24.31 1.51 27.88
N ILE A 175 24.57 0.41 28.57
CA ILE A 175 24.32 0.27 30.02
C ILE A 175 25.61 0.54 30.81
N GLU A 176 26.76 0.06 30.34
CA GLU A 176 28.04 0.11 31.07
C GLU A 176 28.86 1.38 30.81
N GLY A 177 28.49 2.16 29.79
CA GLY A 177 29.22 3.36 29.37
C GLY A 177 29.10 4.54 30.33
N SER A 178 29.96 5.54 30.14
CA SER A 178 29.97 6.78 30.95
C SER A 178 28.74 7.70 30.75
N ASP A 179 27.88 7.39 29.76
CA ASP A 179 26.60 8.07 29.47
C ASP A 179 25.54 7.01 29.13
N PRO A 180 24.97 6.31 30.14
CA PRO A 180 24.05 5.21 29.89
C PRO A 180 22.74 5.70 29.26
N LEU A 181 22.32 5.05 28.17
CA LEU A 181 21.11 5.40 27.41
C LEU A 181 19.84 4.70 27.94
N PHE A 182 19.99 3.71 28.83
CA PHE A 182 18.89 2.82 29.26
C PHE A 182 18.75 2.64 30.79
N GLU A 183 19.36 3.47 31.64
CA GLU A 183 19.14 3.42 33.11
C GLU A 183 17.80 4.07 33.55
N ASP A 184 17.16 3.46 34.57
CA ASP A 184 15.99 3.91 35.35
C ASP A 184 15.04 4.92 34.67
N GLY A 185 14.28 4.47 33.67
CA GLY A 185 13.21 5.29 33.08
C GLY A 185 13.65 6.36 32.07
N ARG A 186 14.92 6.30 31.64
CA ARG A 186 15.58 7.01 30.53
C ARG A 186 16.04 8.44 30.79
N LYS A 187 17.21 8.72 30.21
CA LYS A 187 17.72 10.05 29.88
C LYS A 187 17.27 10.41 28.46
N GLY A 188 16.28 11.29 28.33
CA GLY A 188 15.89 11.91 27.04
C GLY A 188 14.67 11.35 26.32
N TRP A 189 13.98 10.32 26.84
CA TRP A 189 12.62 10.03 26.38
C TRP A 189 11.64 10.72 27.31
N SER A 190 10.88 11.66 26.79
CA SER A 190 9.95 12.42 27.61
C SER A 190 8.85 11.51 28.19
N GLU A 191 8.46 11.73 29.45
CA GLU A 191 7.35 11.02 30.09
C GLU A 191 6.03 11.23 29.33
N ASP A 192 5.86 12.38 28.68
CA ASP A 192 4.70 12.69 27.85
C ASP A 192 4.81 12.19 26.40
N ALA A 193 5.97 11.62 26.03
CA ALA A 193 6.31 11.18 24.69
C ALA A 193 5.94 12.20 23.60
N ASN A 194 6.17 13.49 23.87
CA ASN A 194 6.01 14.54 22.87
C ASN A 194 6.78 14.18 21.59
N GLN A 195 6.10 14.33 20.44
CA GLN A 195 6.60 13.96 19.13
C GLN A 195 7.99 14.55 18.85
N ASP A 196 8.20 15.84 19.11
CA ASP A 196 9.48 16.53 18.83
C ASP A 196 10.64 15.97 19.68
N ASP A 197 10.38 15.71 20.96
CA ASP A 197 11.39 15.17 21.89
C ASP A 197 11.75 13.72 21.53
N VAL A 198 10.73 12.90 21.26
CA VAL A 198 10.91 11.51 20.80
C VAL A 198 11.72 11.46 19.51
N MET A 199 11.47 12.36 18.57
CA MET A 199 12.21 12.41 17.31
C MET A 199 13.65 12.89 17.48
N SER A 200 13.88 13.91 18.32
CA SER A 200 15.25 14.35 18.62
C SER A 200 16.04 13.21 19.24
N TRP A 201 15.44 12.56 20.25
CA TRP A 201 16.04 11.39 20.88
C TRP A 201 16.30 10.26 19.89
N PHE A 202 15.35 9.94 19.00
CA PHE A 202 15.50 8.87 18.02
C PHE A 202 16.61 9.18 17.01
N SER A 203 16.72 10.42 16.58
CA SER A 203 17.80 10.90 15.71
C SER A 203 19.16 10.76 16.39
N ASP A 204 19.29 11.22 17.63
CA ASP A 204 20.56 11.18 18.37
C ASP A 204 20.97 9.75 18.71
N PHE A 205 20.02 8.93 19.13
CA PHE A 205 20.22 7.50 19.37
C PHE A 205 20.72 6.80 18.11
N SER A 206 20.07 7.08 16.99
CA SER A 206 20.43 6.48 15.71
C SER A 206 21.83 6.86 15.24
N ASP A 207 22.22 8.12 15.43
CA ASP A 207 23.56 8.59 15.09
C ASP A 207 24.64 7.91 15.94
N LYS A 208 24.38 7.72 17.25
CA LYS A 208 25.26 6.94 18.14
C LYS A 208 25.36 5.47 17.69
N LEU A 209 24.24 4.88 17.30
CA LEU A 209 24.16 3.49 16.85
C LEU A 209 24.95 3.26 15.55
N VAL A 210 24.80 4.15 14.58
CA VAL A 210 25.54 4.09 13.30
C VAL A 210 27.04 4.23 13.56
N ALA A 211 27.46 5.19 14.40
CA ALA A 211 28.87 5.40 14.74
C ALA A 211 29.50 4.17 15.42
N PHE A 212 28.76 3.49 16.31
CA PHE A 212 29.22 2.25 16.92
C PHE A 212 29.37 1.11 15.91
N ALA A 213 28.37 0.93 15.05
CA ALA A 213 28.37 -0.12 14.04
C ALA A 213 29.58 0.02 13.10
N ASP A 214 29.96 1.24 12.72
CA ASP A 214 31.12 1.51 11.86
C ASP A 214 32.46 1.18 12.55
N GLY A 215 32.55 1.35 13.87
CA GLY A 215 33.77 1.06 14.64
C GLY A 215 34.07 -0.43 14.83
N HIS A 216 33.06 -1.31 14.73
CA HIS A 216 33.21 -2.75 15.00
C HIS A 216 33.50 -3.61 13.77
N GLY A 217 33.70 -3.02 12.58
CA GLY A 217 34.08 -3.76 11.37
C GLY A 217 33.06 -4.80 10.89
N SER A 218 31.86 -4.82 11.48
CA SER A 218 30.74 -5.63 11.01
C SER A 218 30.16 -5.00 9.74
N ILE A 219 29.56 -5.83 8.87
CA ILE A 219 28.88 -5.51 7.59
C ILE A 219 28.56 -4.02 7.52
N SER A 220 29.44 -3.27 6.85
CA SER A 220 29.50 -1.83 7.01
C SER A 220 28.14 -1.20 6.74
N THR A 221 27.67 -0.30 7.60
CA THR A 221 26.50 0.55 7.29
C THR A 221 26.72 1.32 5.97
N HIS A 222 27.99 1.50 5.57
CA HIS A 222 28.40 2.04 4.27
C HIS A 222 28.16 1.10 3.08
N GLN A 223 28.00 -0.21 3.28
CA GLN A 223 27.71 -1.17 2.22
C GLN A 223 26.30 -0.93 1.64
N HIS A 224 25.35 -0.54 2.49
CA HIS A 224 23.98 -0.22 2.09
C HIS A 224 23.65 1.28 2.09
N ARG A 225 24.53 2.13 2.63
CA ARG A 225 24.42 3.60 2.62
C ARG A 225 23.08 4.09 3.16
N ARG A 226 22.64 3.54 4.29
CA ARG A 226 21.35 3.89 4.92
C ARG A 226 21.54 4.75 6.16
N ARG A 227 20.60 5.67 6.39
CA ARG A 227 20.52 6.46 7.62
C ARG A 227 19.06 6.63 8.02
N PRO A 228 18.72 6.51 9.31
CA PRO A 228 17.40 6.90 9.78
C PRO A 228 17.26 8.42 9.72
N LEU A 229 16.07 8.87 9.41
CA LEU A 229 15.75 10.25 9.14
C LEU A 229 14.43 10.58 9.81
N ALA A 230 14.47 11.48 10.79
CA ALA A 230 13.28 12.04 11.42
C ALA A 230 13.01 13.43 10.82
N GLN A 231 11.88 13.59 10.12
CA GLN A 231 11.52 14.83 9.41
C GLN A 231 10.07 15.24 9.70
N PRO A 232 9.80 15.84 10.88
CA PRO A 232 8.46 16.28 11.22
C PRO A 232 7.87 17.21 10.18
N ASN A 233 6.59 16.99 9.89
CA ASN A 233 5.74 17.98 9.23
C ASN A 233 6.20 18.46 7.84
N LYS A 234 7.19 17.79 7.23
CA LYS A 234 7.67 18.10 5.89
C LYS A 234 6.92 17.25 4.85
N PRO A 235 6.31 17.87 3.82
CA PRO A 235 5.67 17.12 2.77
C PRO A 235 6.69 16.29 1.99
N ILE A 236 6.42 15.00 1.83
CA ILE A 236 7.25 14.10 1.02
C ILE A 236 6.84 14.22 -0.45
N GLN A 237 7.82 14.38 -1.33
CA GLN A 237 7.58 14.48 -2.78
C GLN A 237 7.24 13.11 -3.39
N GLY A 238 6.42 13.13 -4.45
CA GLY A 238 6.02 11.92 -5.19
C GLY A 238 4.62 11.39 -4.87
N SER A 239 3.88 12.07 -4.00
CA SER A 239 2.45 11.83 -3.76
C SER A 239 1.62 13.02 -4.22
N THR A 240 0.34 12.79 -4.53
CA THR A 240 -0.63 13.86 -4.86
C THR A 240 -1.20 14.52 -3.59
N GLY A 241 -0.96 13.92 -2.42
CA GLY A 241 -1.14 14.55 -1.11
C GLY A 241 0.18 15.06 -0.54
N GLU A 242 0.10 15.75 0.60
CA GLU A 242 1.27 16.11 1.43
C GLU A 242 1.31 15.22 2.69
N PRO A 243 1.54 13.90 2.56
CA PRO A 243 1.77 13.04 3.70
C PRO A 243 3.04 13.47 4.43
N LYS A 244 2.95 13.51 5.75
CA LYS A 244 4.03 13.81 6.68
C LYS A 244 4.41 12.50 7.33
N LEU A 245 5.66 12.09 7.21
CA LEU A 245 6.20 10.89 7.85
C LEU A 245 7.06 11.32 9.03
N ASP A 246 6.91 10.64 10.16
CA ASP A 246 7.66 10.99 11.35
C ASP A 246 9.11 10.51 11.27
N VAL A 247 9.30 9.25 10.87
CA VAL A 247 10.62 8.61 10.77
C VAL A 247 10.70 7.71 9.52
N ASP A 248 11.86 7.66 8.87
CA ASP A 248 12.17 6.65 7.86
C ASP A 248 13.63 6.23 7.90
N PHE A 249 13.99 5.18 7.16
CA PHE A 249 15.34 4.83 6.79
C PHE A 249 15.55 5.12 5.29
N VAL A 250 16.53 5.97 4.97
CA VAL A 250 16.74 6.48 3.60
C VAL A 250 18.02 5.92 2.99
N LYS A 251 17.98 5.59 1.70
CA LYS A 251 19.15 5.22 0.88
C LYS A 251 19.97 6.45 0.47
N ASP A 252 20.43 7.24 1.43
CA ASP A 252 21.30 8.41 1.21
C ASP A 252 22.11 8.74 2.47
N THR A 253 23.43 8.52 2.42
CA THR A 253 24.36 8.83 3.53
C THR A 253 24.53 10.33 3.79
N LYS A 254 24.11 11.19 2.86
CA LYS A 254 24.21 12.66 2.99
C LYS A 254 22.89 13.33 3.32
N ALA A 255 21.80 12.57 3.44
CA ALA A 255 20.51 13.13 3.82
C ALA A 255 20.57 13.65 5.27
N GLY A 256 20.16 14.90 5.47
CA GLY A 256 20.05 15.55 6.78
C GLY A 256 18.61 15.97 7.07
N LYS A 257 18.39 16.60 8.23
CA LYS A 257 17.07 17.07 8.70
C LYS A 257 16.35 17.99 7.70
N ASP A 258 17.08 18.61 6.76
CA ASP A 258 16.55 19.52 5.73
C ASP A 258 16.50 18.95 4.30
N SER A 259 16.91 17.71 4.09
CA SER A 259 16.87 17.08 2.77
C SER A 259 15.44 16.85 2.32
N ARG A 260 15.10 17.27 1.08
CA ARG A 260 13.81 16.92 0.48
C ARG A 260 13.77 15.42 0.21
N CYS A 261 12.84 14.72 0.86
CA CYS A 261 12.65 13.29 0.68
C CYS A 261 11.61 12.99 -0.40
N HIS A 262 11.85 11.92 -1.14
CA HIS A 262 10.94 11.38 -2.14
C HIS A 262 10.63 9.93 -1.78
N TRP A 263 9.38 9.49 -1.96
CA TRP A 263 8.91 8.14 -1.61
C TRP A 263 9.75 7.00 -2.22
N SER A 264 10.43 7.25 -3.34
CA SER A 264 11.35 6.28 -3.95
C SER A 264 12.66 6.05 -3.18
N ARG A 265 12.96 6.85 -2.16
CA ARG A 265 14.18 6.74 -1.33
C ARG A 265 13.92 6.22 0.09
N LEU A 266 12.63 6.10 0.44
CA LEU A 266 12.09 5.79 1.76
C LEU A 266 11.93 4.27 1.93
N LEU A 267 12.68 3.63 2.82
CA LEU A 267 12.77 2.17 2.87
C LEU A 267 11.86 1.56 3.94
N VAL A 268 11.81 2.16 5.13
CA VAL A 268 11.15 1.59 6.31
C VAL A 268 10.43 2.73 7.04
N PRO A 269 9.15 3.00 6.73
CA PRO A 269 8.40 4.04 7.39
C PRO A 269 8.16 3.73 8.87
N GLY A 270 8.25 4.77 9.69
CA GLY A 270 7.96 4.77 11.12
C GLY A 270 6.89 5.80 11.47
N GLU A 271 5.94 5.40 12.31
CA GLU A 271 4.86 6.25 12.81
C GLU A 271 4.98 6.44 14.32
N LEU A 272 4.91 7.69 14.80
CA LEU A 272 5.07 8.03 16.21
C LEU A 272 3.78 8.62 16.79
N LYS A 273 3.34 8.08 17.93
CA LYS A 273 2.21 8.63 18.70
C LYS A 273 2.62 8.76 20.16
N SER A 274 2.28 9.87 20.79
CA SER A 274 2.61 10.11 22.21
C SER A 274 1.89 9.17 23.17
N ASN A 275 0.68 8.70 22.83
CA ASN A 275 -0.13 7.88 23.73
C ASN A 275 -0.11 6.39 23.34
N PRO A 276 0.08 5.46 24.30
CA PRO A 276 0.00 4.02 24.06
C PRO A 276 -1.35 3.55 23.48
N SER A 277 -2.45 4.24 23.80
CA SER A 277 -3.78 3.92 23.30
C SER A 277 -3.98 4.16 21.79
N ALA A 278 -2.98 4.75 21.12
CA ALA A 278 -2.98 4.94 19.68
C ALA A 278 -2.51 3.69 18.92
N ASP A 279 -2.00 2.65 19.59
CA ASP A 279 -1.69 1.33 19.02
C ASP A 279 -3.00 0.57 18.68
N LYS A 280 -3.74 1.09 17.69
CA LYS A 280 -5.00 0.52 17.22
C LYS A 280 -5.24 0.83 15.74
N ALA A 281 -6.09 0.00 15.13
CA ALA A 281 -6.40 0.03 13.71
C ALA A 281 -6.83 1.40 13.16
N SER A 282 -7.60 2.17 13.94
CA SER A 282 -8.12 3.48 13.51
C SER A 282 -7.15 4.65 13.68
N MET A 283 -5.93 4.40 14.17
CA MET A 283 -4.91 5.43 14.41
C MET A 283 -3.57 5.00 13.80
N ALA A 284 -2.57 4.65 14.61
CA ALA A 284 -1.19 4.46 14.15
C ALA A 284 -1.06 3.42 13.03
N TRP A 285 -1.88 2.36 13.06
CA TRP A 285 -1.81 1.29 12.07
C TRP A 285 -2.25 1.76 10.68
N LEU A 286 -3.31 2.58 10.62
CA LEU A 286 -3.80 3.14 9.37
C LEU A 286 -2.86 4.20 8.81
N ASP A 287 -2.30 5.05 9.67
CA ASP A 287 -1.31 6.04 9.28
C ASP A 287 -0.07 5.36 8.68
N LEU A 288 0.45 4.32 9.34
CA LEU A 288 1.55 3.52 8.80
C LEU A 288 1.17 2.79 7.49
N GLY A 289 -0.03 2.23 7.41
CA GLY A 289 -0.54 1.61 6.17
C GLY A 289 -0.62 2.60 5.01
N ARG A 290 -0.92 3.87 5.27
CA ARG A 290 -0.87 4.94 4.26
C ARG A 290 0.54 5.12 3.73
N TYR A 291 1.56 5.14 4.60
CA TYR A 291 2.95 5.24 4.17
C TYR A 291 3.40 4.02 3.38
N ALA A 292 3.03 2.82 3.83
CA ALA A 292 3.33 1.59 3.12
C ALA A 292 2.76 1.61 1.68
N ARG A 293 1.54 2.12 1.48
CA ARG A 293 0.93 2.31 0.15
C ARG A 293 1.79 3.22 -0.73
N GLU A 294 2.23 4.36 -0.22
CA GLU A 294 3.04 5.32 -0.99
C GLU A 294 4.41 4.72 -1.35
N VAL A 295 5.06 4.01 -0.42
CA VAL A 295 6.31 3.28 -0.67
C VAL A 295 6.11 2.23 -1.76
N LEU A 296 5.10 1.36 -1.63
CA LEU A 296 4.76 0.31 -2.61
C LEU A 296 4.39 0.86 -4.01
N THR A 297 3.87 2.08 -4.04
CA THR A 297 3.52 2.79 -5.28
C THR A 297 4.76 3.39 -5.95
N ALA A 298 5.64 4.00 -5.15
CA ALA A 298 6.85 4.65 -5.63
C ALA A 298 7.97 3.66 -6.00
N GLN A 299 8.00 2.51 -5.32
CA GLN A 299 9.03 1.47 -5.49
C GLN A 299 8.39 0.23 -6.10
N GLU A 300 8.38 0.18 -7.42
CA GLU A 300 7.61 -0.81 -8.18
C GLU A 300 8.08 -2.26 -7.98
N THR A 301 9.36 -2.47 -7.66
CA THR A 301 9.95 -3.78 -7.38
C THR A 301 9.81 -4.20 -5.91
N ARG A 302 9.04 -3.47 -5.09
CA ARG A 302 8.74 -3.89 -3.72
C ARG A 302 7.65 -4.96 -3.69
N ARG A 303 8.02 -6.08 -3.07
CA ARG A 303 7.20 -7.24 -2.70
C ARG A 303 6.41 -7.00 -1.42
N PHE A 304 7.08 -6.45 -0.42
CA PHE A 304 6.51 -6.03 0.85
C PHE A 304 7.29 -4.81 1.38
N VAL A 305 6.73 -4.13 2.38
CA VAL A 305 7.34 -3.02 3.09
C VAL A 305 7.32 -3.32 4.58
N LEU A 306 8.50 -3.30 5.20
CA LEU A 306 8.62 -3.29 6.65
C LEU A 306 8.40 -1.87 7.18
N GLY A 307 7.83 -1.76 8.36
CA GLY A 307 7.66 -0.49 9.06
C GLY A 307 7.53 -0.72 10.56
N PHE A 308 7.35 0.36 11.31
CA PHE A 308 7.14 0.26 12.75
C PHE A 308 6.25 1.39 13.27
N THR A 309 5.58 1.12 14.39
CA THR A 309 4.86 2.14 15.17
C THR A 309 5.48 2.25 16.55
N ILE A 310 5.63 3.45 17.08
CA ILE A 310 5.92 3.68 18.50
C ILE A 310 4.79 4.51 19.11
N CYS A 311 4.03 3.93 20.03
CA CYS A 311 2.89 4.54 20.71
C CYS A 311 3.17 4.63 22.21
N GLY A 312 3.45 5.83 22.72
CA GLY A 312 4.12 5.96 24.01
C GLY A 312 5.44 5.19 23.97
N SER A 313 5.69 4.26 24.91
CA SER A 313 6.87 3.39 24.86
C SER A 313 6.66 2.07 24.11
N LEU A 314 5.45 1.80 23.61
CA LEU A 314 5.13 0.54 22.95
C LEU A 314 5.55 0.58 21.49
N MET A 315 6.54 -0.22 21.12
CA MET A 315 6.94 -0.43 19.73
C MET A 315 6.29 -1.70 19.17
N ARG A 316 5.90 -1.63 17.90
CA ARG A 316 5.44 -2.77 17.12
C ARG A 316 6.04 -2.71 15.72
N VAL A 317 6.46 -3.86 15.21
CA VAL A 317 7.00 -4.00 13.85
C VAL A 317 5.94 -4.55 12.93
N TRP A 318 5.89 -4.00 11.72
CA TRP A 318 4.87 -4.26 10.71
C TRP A 318 5.50 -4.76 9.42
N ALA A 319 4.79 -5.63 8.71
CA ALA A 319 5.03 -5.97 7.32
C ALA A 319 3.73 -5.75 6.54
N PHE A 320 3.81 -4.97 5.48
CA PHE A 320 2.72 -4.73 4.55
C PHE A 320 3.08 -5.32 3.19
N ASP A 321 2.23 -6.21 2.69
CA ASP A 321 2.35 -6.79 1.36
C ASP A 321 1.08 -6.53 0.55
N ARG A 322 0.89 -7.29 -0.53
CA ARG A 322 -0.29 -7.16 -1.40
C ARG A 322 -1.55 -7.86 -0.86
N LEU A 323 -1.48 -8.49 0.30
CA LEU A 323 -2.62 -9.08 1.02
C LEU A 323 -3.09 -8.22 2.20
N GLY A 324 -2.24 -7.34 2.73
CA GLY A 324 -2.59 -6.43 3.81
C GLY A 324 -1.43 -6.17 4.76
N GLY A 325 -1.74 -5.93 6.03
CA GLY A 325 -0.76 -5.68 7.09
C GLY A 325 -0.74 -6.78 8.15
N ILE A 326 0.46 -7.26 8.48
CA ILE A 326 0.71 -8.12 9.64
C ILE A 326 1.73 -7.49 10.59
N ALA A 327 1.65 -7.83 11.88
CA ALA A 327 2.51 -7.19 12.88
C ALA A 327 2.97 -8.11 14.01
N SER A 328 4.12 -7.78 14.57
CA SER A 328 4.68 -8.40 15.78
C SER A 328 3.75 -8.24 16.99
N GLU A 329 4.05 -8.93 18.09
CA GLU A 329 3.60 -8.49 19.42
C GLU A 329 4.21 -7.11 19.74
N PRO A 330 3.49 -6.25 20.49
CA PRO A 330 4.07 -5.00 20.95
C PRO A 330 5.07 -5.30 22.07
N PHE A 331 6.15 -4.53 22.13
CA PHE A 331 7.10 -4.57 23.24
C PHE A 331 7.39 -3.16 23.76
N ASP A 332 7.67 -3.07 25.04
CA ASP A 332 8.00 -1.81 25.68
C ASP A 332 9.49 -1.53 25.50
N ILE A 333 9.84 -0.50 24.71
CA ILE A 333 11.24 -0.18 24.38
C ILE A 333 12.07 0.18 25.62
N ASN A 334 11.41 0.57 26.71
CA ASN A 334 12.08 0.89 27.98
C ASN A 334 12.38 -0.36 28.81
N LYS A 335 11.64 -1.45 28.59
CA LYS A 335 11.86 -2.74 29.28
C LYS A 335 12.71 -3.68 28.44
N ASP A 336 12.54 -3.62 27.13
CA ASP A 336 13.23 -4.47 26.16
C ASP A 336 14.06 -3.61 25.18
N GLY A 337 15.01 -2.88 25.75
CA GLY A 337 15.90 -2.02 24.98
C GLY A 337 16.82 -2.80 24.03
N ARG A 338 17.12 -4.07 24.33
CA ARG A 338 17.89 -4.94 23.43
C ARG A 338 17.10 -5.26 22.17
N GLN A 339 15.82 -5.60 22.29
CA GLN A 339 14.94 -5.82 21.14
C GLN A 339 14.79 -4.54 20.32
N PHE A 340 14.69 -3.38 20.97
CA PHE A 340 14.68 -2.08 20.30
C PHE A 340 15.97 -1.85 19.47
N VAL A 341 17.15 -1.98 20.08
CA VAL A 341 18.45 -1.88 19.40
C VAL A 341 18.52 -2.84 18.21
N SER A 342 18.15 -4.10 18.42
CA SER A 342 18.17 -5.13 17.37
C SER A 342 17.23 -4.80 16.22
N THR A 343 16.10 -4.16 16.49
CA THR A 343 15.14 -3.78 15.44
C THR A 343 15.71 -2.64 14.58
N ILE A 344 16.26 -1.60 15.21
CA ILE A 344 16.85 -0.46 14.48
C ILE A 344 18.09 -0.90 13.68
N LEU A 345 18.99 -1.69 14.27
CA LEU A 345 20.13 -2.26 13.56
C LEU A 345 19.70 -3.17 12.40
N GLY A 346 18.66 -3.96 12.61
CA GLY A 346 18.09 -4.81 11.58
C GLY A 346 17.71 -4.02 10.33
N PHE A 347 16.95 -2.94 10.48
CA PHE A 347 16.57 -2.08 9.35
C PHE A 347 17.76 -1.43 8.64
N LEU A 348 18.83 -1.11 9.37
CA LEU A 348 20.06 -0.58 8.79
C LEU A 348 20.79 -1.63 7.94
N TRP A 349 20.79 -2.89 8.39
CA TRP A 349 21.65 -3.95 7.84
C TRP A 349 20.98 -4.89 6.85
N MET A 350 19.65 -4.99 6.86
CA MET A 350 18.91 -5.86 5.94
C MET A 350 19.31 -5.61 4.49
N ASN A 351 19.62 -6.63 3.70
CA ASN A 351 19.86 -6.42 2.27
C ASN A 351 18.55 -5.99 1.55
N GLU A 352 18.64 -5.66 0.25
CA GLU A 352 17.46 -5.20 -0.51
C GLU A 352 16.33 -6.25 -0.52
N GLU A 353 16.67 -7.54 -0.64
CA GLU A 353 15.70 -8.63 -0.63
C GLU A 353 14.99 -8.75 0.73
N GLN A 354 15.73 -8.67 1.83
CA GLN A 354 15.20 -8.71 3.20
C GLN A 354 14.29 -7.52 3.51
N LEU A 355 14.58 -6.36 2.91
CA LEU A 355 13.67 -5.21 2.99
C LEU A 355 12.42 -5.37 2.11
N GLY A 356 12.40 -6.39 1.24
CA GLY A 356 11.25 -6.71 0.39
C GLY A 356 11.40 -6.25 -1.05
N PHE A 357 12.59 -5.93 -1.56
CA PHE A 357 12.78 -5.80 -3.01
C PHE A 357 12.77 -7.17 -3.69
N ASP A 358 12.28 -7.21 -4.93
CA ASP A 358 12.34 -8.37 -5.80
C ASP A 358 13.78 -8.60 -6.29
N PRO A 359 14.40 -9.75 -5.96
CA PRO A 359 15.77 -10.05 -6.35
C PRO A 359 15.92 -10.34 -7.85
N THR A 360 14.82 -10.58 -8.59
CA THR A 360 14.89 -10.90 -10.02
C THR A 360 15.13 -9.67 -10.90
N THR A 361 14.81 -8.47 -10.40
CA THR A 361 15.10 -7.21 -11.09
C THR A 361 16.46 -6.68 -10.69
N MET A 362 17.40 -6.73 -11.62
CA MET A 362 18.79 -6.35 -11.41
C MET A 362 19.09 -4.98 -11.98
N THR A 363 20.17 -4.35 -11.52
CA THR A 363 20.67 -3.08 -12.08
C THR A 363 22.19 -3.16 -12.24
N ALA A 364 22.68 -2.99 -13.46
CA ALA A 364 24.10 -2.91 -13.77
C ALA A 364 24.34 -1.78 -14.78
N ASN A 365 25.44 -1.03 -14.62
CA ASN A 365 25.81 0.09 -15.53
C ASN A 365 24.72 1.16 -15.74
N GLY A 366 23.78 1.29 -14.81
CA GLY A 366 22.64 2.22 -14.91
C GLY A 366 21.43 1.66 -15.67
N GLU A 367 21.52 0.44 -16.18
CA GLU A 367 20.42 -0.27 -16.85
C GLU A 367 19.79 -1.29 -15.92
N ARG A 368 18.46 -1.39 -16.01
CA ARG A 368 17.68 -2.39 -15.28
C ARG A 368 17.35 -3.55 -16.19
N PHE A 369 17.46 -4.77 -15.69
CA PHE A 369 17.16 -5.96 -16.47
C PHE A 369 16.67 -7.10 -15.59
N ILE A 370 16.06 -8.10 -16.21
CA ILE A 370 15.77 -9.41 -15.59
C ILE A 370 16.52 -10.49 -16.35
N GLU A 371 16.92 -11.53 -15.64
CA GLU A 371 17.48 -12.75 -16.24
C GLU A 371 16.37 -13.78 -16.45
N VAL A 372 16.25 -14.31 -17.66
CA VAL A 372 15.29 -15.36 -17.99
C VAL A 372 16.03 -16.56 -18.56
N ASN A 373 15.86 -17.72 -17.93
CA ASN A 373 16.40 -18.97 -18.44
C ASN A 373 15.39 -19.61 -19.40
N ARG A 374 15.75 -19.74 -20.67
CA ARG A 374 14.96 -20.40 -21.71
C ARG A 374 15.82 -21.37 -22.48
N ASN A 375 15.35 -22.59 -22.68
CA ASN A 375 16.04 -23.62 -23.48
C ASN A 375 17.51 -23.86 -23.09
N GLY A 376 17.87 -23.66 -21.82
CA GLY A 376 19.25 -23.81 -21.32
C GLY A 376 20.17 -22.62 -21.57
N SER A 377 19.67 -21.53 -22.14
CA SER A 377 20.37 -20.24 -22.26
C SER A 377 19.78 -19.19 -21.32
N THR A 378 20.65 -18.37 -20.74
CA THR A 378 20.26 -17.18 -19.98
C THR A 378 20.13 -16.00 -20.94
N GLU A 379 18.95 -15.40 -20.98
CA GLU A 379 18.64 -14.20 -21.75
C GLU A 379 18.51 -13.03 -20.77
N HIS A 380 19.09 -11.87 -21.12
CA HIS A 380 18.83 -10.61 -20.42
C HIS A 380 17.72 -9.84 -21.11
N ILE A 381 16.73 -9.42 -20.34
CA ILE A 381 15.64 -8.55 -20.81
C ILE A 381 15.79 -7.19 -20.15
N ILE A 382 16.16 -6.19 -20.95
CA ILE A 382 16.36 -4.80 -20.52
C ILE A 382 15.00 -4.13 -20.29
N ILE A 383 14.85 -3.47 -19.14
CA ILE A 383 13.64 -2.73 -18.74
C ILE A 383 13.80 -1.27 -19.16
N ASP A 384 13.05 -0.85 -20.18
CA ASP A 384 13.13 0.49 -20.76
C ASP A 384 12.37 1.52 -19.94
N LYS A 385 11.08 1.23 -19.69
CA LYS A 385 10.14 2.23 -19.19
C LYS A 385 8.96 1.59 -18.48
N LYS A 386 8.61 2.12 -17.32
CA LYS A 386 7.34 1.87 -16.65
C LYS A 386 6.16 2.34 -17.51
N MET A 387 5.27 1.43 -17.86
CA MET A 387 4.04 1.72 -18.61
C MET A 387 2.88 2.04 -17.67
N GLN A 388 2.64 1.16 -16.69
CA GLN A 388 1.49 1.24 -15.78
C GLN A 388 1.88 0.67 -14.41
N ARG A 389 1.36 1.29 -13.34
CA ARG A 389 1.38 0.74 -11.97
C ARG A 389 0.06 1.10 -11.31
N ALA A 390 -0.62 0.11 -10.75
CA ALA A 390 -1.80 0.35 -9.91
C ALA A 390 -1.35 0.86 -8.52
N PRO A 391 -1.74 2.08 -8.10
CA PRO A 391 -1.40 2.60 -6.76
C PRO A 391 -2.39 2.07 -5.72
N CYS A 392 -2.36 0.76 -5.45
CA CYS A 392 -3.07 0.11 -4.36
C CYS A 392 -2.09 -0.44 -3.32
N ILE A 393 -2.53 -0.61 -2.08
CA ILE A 393 -1.74 -1.35 -1.07
C ILE A 393 -1.92 -2.85 -1.26
N ALA A 394 -3.17 -3.30 -1.22
CA ALA A 394 -3.58 -4.70 -1.36
C ALA A 394 -4.30 -4.95 -2.69
N GLY A 395 -4.24 -6.19 -3.17
CA GLY A 395 -4.72 -6.64 -4.47
C GLY A 395 -3.58 -6.92 -5.46
N ARG A 396 -3.92 -7.22 -6.72
CA ARG A 396 -2.96 -7.69 -7.76
C ARG A 396 -1.76 -6.76 -8.00
N ALA A 397 -1.92 -5.46 -7.72
CA ALA A 397 -0.87 -4.43 -7.82
C ALA A 397 -0.02 -4.48 -9.11
N THR A 398 -0.67 -4.83 -10.23
CA THR A 398 0.00 -5.08 -11.51
C THR A 398 0.92 -3.94 -11.90
N ALA A 399 2.16 -4.30 -12.25
CA ALA A 399 3.10 -3.41 -12.91
C ALA A 399 3.40 -3.92 -14.32
N CYS A 400 3.42 -2.98 -15.27
CA CYS A 400 3.79 -3.27 -16.65
C CYS A 400 4.97 -2.41 -17.05
N TRP A 401 5.97 -3.03 -17.67
CA TRP A 401 7.12 -2.34 -18.24
C TRP A 401 7.28 -2.66 -19.71
N LYS A 402 7.65 -1.64 -20.48
CA LYS A 402 8.23 -1.82 -21.80
C LYS A 402 9.66 -2.33 -21.61
N ALA A 403 10.02 -3.35 -22.39
CA ALA A 403 11.31 -4.00 -22.31
C ALA A 403 11.75 -4.50 -23.70
N HIS A 404 13.01 -4.92 -23.81
CA HIS A 404 13.54 -5.58 -25.00
C HIS A 404 14.65 -6.59 -24.62
N PRO A 405 14.91 -7.63 -25.42
CA PRO A 405 16.07 -8.49 -25.22
C PRO A 405 17.38 -7.72 -25.45
N GLU A 406 18.39 -7.98 -24.63
CA GLU A 406 19.71 -7.37 -24.78
C GLU A 406 20.27 -7.60 -26.20
N GLY A 407 20.72 -6.52 -26.85
CA GLY A 407 21.21 -6.54 -28.22
C GLY A 407 20.14 -6.53 -29.32
N GLN A 408 18.83 -6.54 -28.98
CA GLN A 408 17.71 -6.50 -29.93
C GLN A 408 16.67 -5.41 -29.56
N PRO A 409 17.04 -4.11 -29.60
CA PRO A 409 16.17 -3.01 -29.16
C PRO A 409 14.90 -2.83 -30.01
N GLU A 410 14.89 -3.34 -31.24
CA GLU A 410 13.71 -3.37 -32.11
C GLU A 410 12.64 -4.37 -31.67
N MET A 411 13.01 -5.40 -30.90
CA MET A 411 12.08 -6.41 -30.41
C MET A 411 11.43 -5.95 -29.10
N LEU A 412 10.24 -5.37 -29.22
CA LEU A 412 9.51 -4.86 -28.06
C LEU A 412 8.77 -5.95 -27.29
N LEU A 413 9.00 -5.99 -25.98
CA LEU A 413 8.35 -6.85 -25.01
C LEU A 413 7.59 -6.01 -23.98
N VAL A 414 6.60 -6.66 -23.35
CA VAL A 414 5.96 -6.14 -22.14
C VAL A 414 6.20 -7.14 -21.02
N ILE A 415 6.88 -6.69 -19.97
CA ILE A 415 6.96 -7.44 -18.71
C ILE A 415 5.74 -7.06 -17.89
N ARG A 416 4.96 -8.06 -17.49
CA ARG A 416 3.84 -7.91 -16.56
C ARG A 416 4.18 -8.65 -15.28
N ASP A 417 4.31 -7.91 -14.18
CA ASP A 417 4.41 -8.46 -12.84
C ASP A 417 3.07 -8.27 -12.11
N SER A 418 2.62 -9.32 -11.44
CA SER A 418 1.38 -9.35 -10.66
C SER A 418 1.59 -10.24 -9.46
N TRP A 419 1.07 -9.78 -8.33
CA TRP A 419 1.05 -10.51 -7.07
C TRP A 419 -0.12 -11.48 -6.99
#